data_AF-A0A966J1E8-F1
#
_entry.id   AF-A0A966J1E8-F1
#
_cell.length_a   1.000
_cell.length_b   1.000
_cell.length_c   1.000
_cell.angle_alpha   90.00
_cell.angle_beta   90.00
_cell.angle_gamma   90.00
#
_symmetry.space_group_name_H-M   'P 1'
#
loop_
_entity.id
_entity.type
_entity.pdbx_description
1 polymer ?
#
loop_
_entity_poly.entity_id
_entity_poly.type
_entity_poly.pdbx_seq_one_letter_code
_entity_poly.pdbx_strand_id
1 'polypeptide(L)'
;MEIKKKDNTVKDFAGLMIITVFVILFFTVLNSIFGQGDELVAKMKIEEERIAKQQKLSKLISSLPSGVLVTFDGTKNYKLTDELYEAVCEATKLIPQRAIMGANFLNHEAYQIYTNNGNLIEDTFVRWENNICIAGYTVVGPLNDGTEKKITVSGEALSFLSTGIDTRVYFIKNF
;
A
#
# COMPACT_ATOMS: atom_id res chain seq x y z
N MET A 1 -15.00 -20.18 79.13
CA MET A 1 -16.01 -19.84 78.10
C MET A 1 -15.42 -19.00 76.94
N GLU A 2 -14.10 -18.95 76.75
CA GLU A 2 -13.47 -18.00 75.80
C GLU A 2 -13.03 -18.60 74.46
N ILE A 3 -13.02 -19.93 74.32
CA ILE A 3 -12.49 -20.61 73.14
C ILE A 3 -13.44 -20.48 71.93
N LYS A 4 -14.75 -20.39 72.17
CA LYS A 4 -15.78 -20.31 71.11
C LYS A 4 -15.81 -18.97 70.37
N LYS A 5 -15.36 -17.87 70.99
CA LYS A 5 -15.41 -16.52 70.40
C LYS A 5 -14.22 -16.26 69.45
N LYS A 6 -13.06 -16.85 69.77
CA LYS A 6 -11.81 -16.74 68.99
C LYS A 6 -11.90 -17.50 67.66
N ASP A 7 -12.61 -18.64 67.63
CA ASP A 7 -12.77 -19.48 66.43
C ASP A 7 -13.61 -18.80 65.33
N ASN A 8 -14.61 -18.01 65.71
CA ASN A 8 -15.42 -17.23 64.76
C ASN A 8 -14.63 -16.08 64.14
N THR A 9 -13.82 -15.36 64.93
CA THR A 9 -12.97 -14.27 64.43
C THR A 9 -11.92 -14.76 63.43
N VAL A 10 -11.35 -15.96 63.64
CA VAL A 10 -10.37 -16.55 62.72
C VAL A 10 -11.04 -16.96 61.40
N LYS A 11 -12.27 -17.50 61.44
CA LYS A 11 -13.06 -17.86 60.25
C LYS A 11 -13.48 -16.63 59.43
N ASP A 12 -13.90 -15.55 60.10
CA ASP A 12 -14.27 -14.30 59.44
C ASP A 12 -13.06 -13.63 58.77
N PHE A 13 -11.88 -13.65 59.42
CA PHE A 13 -10.64 -13.11 58.86
C PHE A 13 -10.11 -13.95 57.68
N ALA A 14 -10.21 -15.28 57.77
CA ALA A 14 -9.87 -16.18 56.68
C ALA A 14 -10.80 -15.99 55.47
N GLY A 15 -12.11 -15.82 55.70
CA GLY A 15 -13.08 -15.51 54.65
C GLY A 15 -12.76 -14.19 53.94
N LEU A 16 -12.43 -13.14 54.70
CA LEU A 16 -12.06 -11.84 54.14
C LEU A 16 -10.78 -11.90 53.28
N MET A 17 -9.76 -12.64 53.74
CA MET A 17 -8.52 -12.88 52.99
C MET A 17 -8.78 -13.64 51.69
N ILE A 18 -9.65 -14.65 51.71
CA ILE A 18 -10.00 -15.41 50.50
C ILE A 18 -10.73 -14.50 49.50
N ILE A 19 -11.68 -13.69 49.95
CA ILE A 19 -12.42 -12.76 49.07
C ILE A 19 -11.48 -11.73 48.45
N THR A 20 -10.56 -11.16 49.22
CA THR A 20 -9.58 -10.19 48.68
C THR A 20 -8.66 -10.82 47.65
N VAL A 21 -8.18 -12.06 47.88
CA VAL A 21 -7.39 -12.80 46.88
C VAL A 21 -8.19 -13.05 45.61
N PHE A 22 -9.47 -13.44 45.72
CA PHE A 22 -10.35 -13.64 44.57
C PHE A 22 -10.56 -12.35 43.78
N VAL A 23 -10.76 -11.22 44.45
CA VAL A 23 -10.94 -9.92 43.81
C VAL A 23 -9.67 -9.51 43.06
N ILE A 24 -8.48 -9.69 43.66
CA ILE A 24 -7.21 -9.38 42.99
C ILE A 24 -7.01 -10.27 41.76
N LEU A 25 -7.25 -11.58 41.87
CA LEU A 25 -7.18 -12.52 40.75
C LEU A 25 -8.12 -12.11 39.61
N PHE A 26 -9.36 -11.73 39.93
CA PHE A 26 -10.32 -11.28 38.93
C PHE A 26 -9.83 -10.03 38.19
N PHE A 27 -9.29 -9.04 38.92
CA PHE A 27 -8.69 -7.85 38.30
C PHE A 27 -7.46 -8.17 37.44
N THR A 28 -6.61 -9.13 37.83
CA THR A 28 -5.45 -9.54 37.01
C THR A 28 -5.87 -10.21 35.69
N VAL A 29 -6.90 -11.05 35.72
CA VAL A 29 -7.44 -11.69 34.51
C VAL A 29 -8.08 -10.66 33.59
N LEU A 30 -8.87 -9.72 34.13
CA LEU A 30 -9.43 -8.63 33.36
C LEU A 30 -8.34 -7.75 32.73
N ASN A 31 -7.30 -7.39 33.50
CA ASN A 31 -6.20 -6.58 32.99
C ASN A 31 -5.38 -7.32 31.92
N SER A 32 -5.30 -8.66 31.98
CA SER A 32 -4.67 -9.46 30.93
C SER A 32 -5.50 -9.51 29.63
N ILE A 33 -6.83 -9.45 29.72
CA ILE A 33 -7.73 -9.47 28.55
C ILE A 33 -7.84 -8.08 27.91
N PHE A 34 -7.92 -7.02 28.73
CA PHE A 34 -8.07 -5.64 28.25
C PHE A 34 -6.73 -4.91 28.00
N GLY A 35 -5.62 -5.35 28.60
CA GLY A 35 -4.29 -4.75 28.46
C GLY A 35 -3.59 -4.98 27.11
N GLN A 36 -4.15 -5.83 26.23
CA GLN A 36 -3.69 -5.98 24.83
C GLN A 36 -4.19 -4.84 23.90
N GLY A 37 -4.96 -3.89 24.42
CA GLY A 37 -5.52 -2.78 23.64
C GLY A 37 -4.47 -1.83 23.04
N ASP A 38 -3.32 -1.63 23.70
CA ASP A 38 -2.32 -0.64 23.26
C ASP A 38 -1.67 -0.99 21.92
N GLU A 39 -1.39 -2.26 21.66
CA GLU A 39 -0.86 -2.72 20.37
C GLU A 39 -1.91 -2.59 19.26
N LEU A 40 -3.18 -2.89 19.58
CA LEU A 40 -4.29 -2.76 18.63
C LEU A 40 -4.56 -1.29 18.30
N VAL A 41 -4.52 -0.39 19.28
CA VAL A 41 -4.67 1.06 19.09
C VAL A 41 -3.52 1.61 18.26
N ALA A 42 -2.28 1.15 18.47
CA ALA A 42 -1.15 1.54 17.65
C ALA A 42 -1.34 1.12 16.18
N LYS A 43 -1.76 -0.13 15.94
CA LYS A 43 -2.06 -0.63 14.57
C LYS A 43 -3.23 0.12 13.93
N MET A 44 -4.29 0.40 14.69
CA MET A 44 -5.44 1.17 14.19
C MET A 44 -5.06 2.60 13.79
N LYS A 45 -4.26 3.30 14.60
CA LYS A 45 -3.78 4.65 14.25
C LYS A 45 -2.98 4.67 12.94
N ILE A 46 -2.10 3.69 12.75
CA ILE A 46 -1.31 3.57 11.50
C ILE A 46 -2.25 3.35 10.30
N GLU A 47 -3.27 2.50 10.45
CA GLU A 47 -4.21 2.23 9.38
C GLU A 47 -5.12 3.43 9.09
N GLU A 48 -5.58 4.15 10.12
CA GLU A 48 -6.32 5.40 9.98
C GLU A 48 -5.51 6.47 9.23
N GLU A 49 -4.22 6.61 9.54
CA GLU A 49 -3.32 7.53 8.81
C GLU A 49 -3.18 7.14 7.34
N ARG A 50 -3.04 5.84 7.04
CA ARG A 50 -2.99 5.33 5.65
C ARG A 50 -4.27 5.64 4.89
N ILE A 51 -5.43 5.39 5.51
CA ILE A 51 -6.74 5.66 4.92
C ILE A 51 -6.91 7.17 4.67
N ALA A 52 -6.52 8.00 5.64
CA ALA A 52 -6.58 9.46 5.49
C ALA A 52 -5.67 9.97 4.36
N LYS A 53 -4.46 9.42 4.22
CA LYS A 53 -3.56 9.75 3.10
C LYS A 53 -4.19 9.34 1.76
N GLN A 54 -4.73 8.13 1.66
CA GLN A 54 -5.40 7.65 0.45
C GLN A 54 -6.62 8.48 0.06
N GLN A 55 -7.45 8.90 1.03
CA GLN A 55 -8.61 9.76 0.78
C GLN A 55 -8.21 11.16 0.31
N LYS A 56 -7.16 11.74 0.88
CA LYS A 56 -6.62 13.02 0.39
C LYS A 56 -6.14 12.89 -1.05
N LEU A 57 -5.48 11.78 -1.36
CA LEU A 57 -4.95 11.49 -2.68
C LEU A 57 -6.05 11.29 -3.73
N SER A 58 -7.09 10.51 -3.39
CA SER A 58 -8.23 10.30 -4.30
C SER A 58 -9.00 11.60 -4.54
N LYS A 59 -9.17 12.44 -3.51
CA LYS A 59 -9.77 13.77 -3.66
C LYS A 59 -8.95 14.66 -4.58
N LEU A 60 -7.62 14.63 -4.46
CA LEU A 60 -6.72 15.36 -5.33
C LEU A 60 -6.84 14.88 -6.78
N ILE A 61 -6.86 13.57 -7.02
CA ILE A 61 -7.10 12.99 -8.35
C ILE A 61 -8.44 13.47 -8.95
N SER A 62 -9.53 13.44 -8.18
CA SER A 62 -10.84 13.88 -8.65
C SER A 62 -10.90 15.37 -9.00
N SER A 63 -9.95 16.17 -8.49
CA SER A 63 -9.85 17.61 -8.81
C SER A 63 -9.05 17.88 -10.08
N LEU A 64 -8.28 16.90 -10.57
CA LEU A 64 -7.49 17.05 -11.78
C LEU A 64 -8.39 17.07 -13.01
N PRO A 65 -8.05 17.86 -14.04
CA PRO A 65 -8.78 17.82 -15.29
C PRO A 65 -8.66 16.43 -15.92
N SER A 66 -9.75 15.98 -16.54
CA SER A 66 -9.71 14.77 -17.36
C SER A 66 -8.85 15.02 -18.60
N GLY A 67 -8.04 14.02 -18.97
CA GLY A 67 -7.14 14.09 -20.11
C GLY A 67 -5.70 13.75 -19.74
N VAL A 68 -4.78 14.08 -20.65
CA VAL A 68 -3.35 13.80 -20.46
C VAL A 68 -2.76 14.85 -19.54
N LEU A 69 -2.06 14.37 -18.51
CA LEU A 69 -1.30 15.14 -17.54
C LEU A 69 0.19 14.93 -17.84
N VAL A 70 0.99 15.99 -17.85
CA VAL A 70 2.42 15.93 -18.22
C VAL A 70 3.29 16.60 -17.16
N THR A 71 4.57 16.21 -17.08
CA THR A 71 5.56 16.85 -16.19
C THR A 71 6.39 17.95 -16.85
N PHE A 72 6.34 18.05 -18.19
CA PHE A 72 7.21 18.92 -18.99
C PHE A 72 6.44 20.04 -19.70
N ASP A 73 7.12 21.16 -19.93
CA ASP A 73 6.59 22.30 -20.67
C ASP A 73 6.53 22.05 -22.18
N GLY A 74 5.70 22.84 -22.89
CA GLY A 74 5.64 22.84 -24.36
C GLY A 74 4.52 22.01 -24.98
N THR A 75 3.59 21.47 -24.18
CA THR A 75 2.39 20.80 -24.67
C THR A 75 1.13 21.60 -24.35
N LYS A 76 0.02 21.33 -25.06
CA LYS A 76 -1.31 21.88 -24.72
C LYS A 76 -1.97 21.15 -23.53
N ASN A 77 -1.29 20.15 -22.96
CA ASN A 77 -1.81 19.30 -21.90
C ASN A 77 -1.64 19.98 -20.54
N TYR A 78 -2.38 19.48 -19.53
CA TYR A 78 -2.26 20.00 -18.18
C TYR A 78 -0.90 19.61 -17.57
N LYS A 79 -0.11 20.61 -17.19
CA LYS A 79 1.18 20.40 -16.53
C LYS A 79 0.99 20.19 -15.04
N LEU A 80 1.57 19.12 -14.53
CA LEU A 80 1.64 18.82 -13.10
C LEU A 80 2.74 19.66 -12.44
N THR A 81 2.45 20.20 -11.26
CA THR A 81 3.49 20.69 -10.34
C THR A 81 4.19 19.48 -9.70
N ASP A 82 5.37 19.69 -9.11
CA ASP A 82 6.15 18.59 -8.49
C ASP A 82 5.33 17.87 -7.40
N GLU A 83 4.59 18.62 -6.58
CA GLU A 83 3.68 18.07 -5.56
C GLU A 83 2.54 17.25 -6.17
N LEU A 84 1.94 17.73 -7.27
CA LEU A 84 0.88 17.01 -7.98
C LEU A 84 1.43 15.78 -8.69
N TYR A 85 2.67 15.85 -9.19
CA TYR A 85 3.34 14.74 -9.85
C TYR A 85 3.63 13.59 -8.87
N GLU A 86 4.18 13.90 -7.70
CA GLU A 86 4.39 12.93 -6.63
C GLU A 86 3.06 12.29 -6.20
N ALA A 87 2.04 13.12 -5.95
CA ALA A 87 0.72 12.65 -5.57
C ALA A 87 0.10 11.73 -6.64
N VAL A 88 0.15 12.14 -7.91
CA VAL A 88 -0.36 11.32 -9.03
C VAL A 88 0.45 10.02 -9.15
N CYS A 89 1.76 10.04 -8.93
CA CYS A 89 2.59 8.84 -8.97
C CYS A 89 2.20 7.84 -7.87
N GLU A 90 2.13 8.29 -6.61
CA GLU A 90 1.76 7.45 -5.48
C GLU A 90 0.36 6.84 -5.62
N ALA A 91 -0.54 7.55 -6.31
CA ALA A 91 -1.90 7.10 -6.52
C ALA A 91 -2.06 6.12 -7.69
N THR A 92 -1.23 6.30 -8.72
CA THR A 92 -1.34 5.55 -9.97
C THR A 92 -0.78 4.15 -9.76
N LYS A 93 -1.63 3.14 -9.93
CA LYS A 93 -1.23 1.73 -9.88
C LYS A 93 -1.35 1.02 -11.22
N LEU A 94 -2.06 1.62 -12.16
CA LEU A 94 -2.43 0.99 -13.42
C LEU A 94 -1.51 1.44 -14.55
N ILE A 95 -0.90 0.46 -15.21
CA ILE A 95 -0.14 0.65 -16.45
C ILE A 95 -0.92 -0.03 -17.59
N PRO A 96 -1.50 0.73 -18.52
CA PRO A 96 -2.23 0.17 -19.65
C PRO A 96 -1.29 -0.45 -20.67
N GLN A 97 -1.78 -1.43 -21.44
CA GLN A 97 -1.03 -2.09 -22.52
C GLN A 97 -0.42 -1.10 -23.52
N ARG A 98 -1.07 0.03 -23.78
CA ARG A 98 -0.52 1.09 -24.65
C ARG A 98 0.81 1.64 -24.15
N ALA A 99 0.93 1.89 -22.84
CA ALA A 99 2.17 2.39 -22.24
C ALA A 99 3.26 1.32 -22.29
N ILE A 100 2.89 0.05 -22.07
CA ILE A 100 3.77 -1.12 -22.15
C ILE A 100 4.31 -1.30 -23.57
N MET A 101 3.44 -1.23 -24.58
CA MET A 101 3.83 -1.28 -25.99
C MET A 101 4.78 -0.14 -26.37
N GLY A 102 4.52 1.08 -25.89
CA GLY A 102 5.42 2.21 -26.09
C GLY A 102 6.81 1.97 -25.50
N ALA A 103 6.89 1.40 -24.29
CA ALA A 103 8.14 1.01 -23.66
C ALA A 103 8.85 -0.14 -24.42
N ASN A 104 8.10 -1.16 -24.84
CA ASN A 104 8.65 -2.31 -25.57
C ASN A 104 9.36 -1.93 -26.89
N PHE A 105 9.00 -0.80 -27.50
CA PHE A 105 9.67 -0.31 -28.72
C PHE A 105 11.19 -0.13 -28.55
N LEU A 106 11.66 0.13 -27.32
CA LEU A 106 13.08 0.33 -27.01
C LEU A 106 13.78 -0.94 -26.50
N ASN A 107 13.05 -2.02 -26.19
CA ASN A 107 13.62 -3.29 -25.73
C ASN A 107 13.11 -4.46 -26.60
N HIS A 108 13.90 -4.82 -27.60
CA HIS A 108 13.53 -5.82 -28.61
C HIS A 108 13.33 -7.23 -28.03
N GLU A 109 14.06 -7.62 -26.98
CA GLU A 109 13.87 -8.92 -26.33
C GLU A 109 12.57 -8.94 -25.51
N ALA A 110 12.29 -7.87 -24.76
CA ALA A 110 11.04 -7.75 -24.03
C ALA A 110 9.83 -7.75 -24.98
N TYR A 111 9.95 -7.07 -26.13
CA TYR A 111 8.93 -7.09 -27.17
C TYR A 111 8.70 -8.50 -27.75
N GLN A 112 9.77 -9.25 -28.03
CA GLN A 112 9.66 -10.64 -28.49
C GLN A 112 8.97 -11.51 -27.46
N ILE A 113 9.40 -11.47 -26.20
CA ILE A 113 8.80 -12.26 -25.12
C ILE A 113 7.32 -11.91 -24.96
N TYR A 114 7.00 -10.61 -24.92
CA TYR A 114 5.63 -10.10 -24.84
C TYR A 114 4.76 -10.56 -26.02
N THR A 115 5.33 -10.68 -27.21
CA THR A 115 4.58 -11.19 -28.38
C THR A 115 4.41 -12.71 -28.31
N ASN A 116 5.48 -13.44 -28.01
CA ASN A 116 5.52 -14.90 -27.98
C ASN A 116 4.67 -15.48 -26.84
N ASN A 117 4.58 -14.79 -25.71
CA ASN A 117 3.80 -15.21 -24.55
C ASN A 117 2.31 -14.78 -24.61
N GLY A 118 1.86 -14.22 -25.74
CA GLY A 118 0.46 -13.81 -25.92
C GLY A 118 0.10 -12.50 -25.20
N ASN A 119 1.03 -11.57 -25.06
CA ASN A 119 0.89 -10.26 -24.41
C ASN A 119 0.66 -10.35 -22.89
N LEU A 120 1.13 -11.43 -22.27
CA LEU A 120 1.00 -11.65 -20.83
C LEU A 120 2.07 -10.87 -20.07
N ILE A 121 1.64 -10.20 -19.01
CA ILE A 121 2.50 -9.45 -18.09
C ILE A 121 2.40 -10.15 -16.74
N GLU A 122 3.55 -10.47 -16.16
CA GLU A 122 3.62 -11.13 -14.86
C GLU A 122 3.33 -10.14 -13.73
N ASP A 123 3.94 -8.96 -13.80
CA ASP A 123 3.82 -7.93 -12.77
C ASP A 123 3.99 -6.52 -13.35
N THR A 124 3.40 -5.53 -12.68
CA THR A 124 3.52 -4.10 -12.99
C THR A 124 3.74 -3.32 -11.71
N PHE A 125 4.63 -2.32 -11.75
CA PHE A 125 4.89 -1.47 -10.60
C PHE A 125 4.98 0.00 -11.00
N VAL A 126 4.52 0.85 -10.10
CA VAL A 126 4.69 2.30 -10.14
C VAL A 126 5.20 2.72 -8.78
N ARG A 127 6.30 3.47 -8.74
CA ARG A 127 6.98 3.85 -7.49
C ARG A 127 7.62 5.22 -7.61
N TRP A 128 7.61 5.95 -6.51
CA TRP A 128 8.27 7.25 -6.40
C TRP A 128 9.67 7.09 -5.82
N GLU A 129 10.70 7.47 -6.57
CA GLU A 129 12.10 7.40 -6.15
C GLU A 129 12.89 8.59 -6.68
N ASN A 130 13.76 9.19 -5.87
CA ASN A 130 14.66 10.29 -6.28
C ASN A 130 13.93 11.44 -7.02
N ASN A 131 12.74 11.83 -6.55
CA ASN A 131 11.88 12.86 -7.15
C ASN A 131 11.38 12.55 -8.58
N ILE A 132 11.42 11.28 -8.99
CA ILE A 132 10.86 10.82 -10.26
C ILE A 132 9.88 9.67 -10.03
N CYS A 133 8.87 9.58 -10.89
CA CYS A 133 7.96 8.46 -10.91
C CYS A 133 8.52 7.37 -11.83
N ILE A 134 8.89 6.22 -11.26
CA ILE A 134 9.35 5.06 -12.01
C ILE A 134 8.18 4.12 -12.23
N ALA A 135 7.93 3.77 -13.49
CA ALA A 135 6.95 2.77 -13.87
C ALA A 135 7.61 1.65 -14.66
N GLY A 136 7.18 0.42 -14.43
CA GLY A 136 7.75 -0.74 -15.09
C GLY A 136 6.87 -1.96 -15.01
N TYR A 137 7.28 -2.99 -15.75
CA TYR A 137 6.58 -4.26 -15.83
C TYR A 137 7.56 -5.39 -16.10
N THR A 138 7.12 -6.61 -15.77
CA THR A 138 7.92 -7.82 -15.98
C THR A 138 7.21 -8.76 -16.94
N VAL A 139 7.94 -9.24 -17.94
CA VAL A 139 7.48 -10.23 -18.91
C VAL A 139 8.31 -11.50 -18.76
N VAL A 140 7.62 -12.64 -18.87
CA VAL A 140 8.22 -13.97 -18.82
C VAL A 140 7.73 -14.76 -20.02
N GLY A 141 8.66 -15.42 -20.68
CA GLY A 141 8.32 -16.31 -21.79
C GLY A 141 9.52 -16.70 -22.63
N PRO A 142 9.28 -17.50 -23.67
CA PRO A 142 10.33 -17.99 -24.55
C PRO A 142 10.75 -16.93 -25.57
N LEU A 143 12.05 -16.80 -25.75
CA LEU A 143 12.65 -16.17 -26.91
C LEU A 143 12.48 -17.07 -28.16
N ASN A 144 12.81 -16.54 -29.34
CA ASN A 144 12.69 -17.27 -30.60
C ASN A 144 13.59 -18.52 -30.71
N ASP A 145 14.64 -18.60 -29.89
CA ASP A 145 15.52 -19.77 -29.77
C ASP A 145 14.99 -20.83 -28.79
N GLY A 146 13.83 -20.58 -28.15
CA GLY A 146 13.22 -21.45 -27.15
C GLY A 146 13.72 -21.20 -25.72
N THR A 147 14.64 -20.26 -25.50
CA THR A 147 15.15 -19.95 -24.16
C THR A 147 14.10 -19.18 -23.36
N GLU A 148 13.71 -19.70 -22.20
CA GLU A 148 12.82 -18.99 -21.28
C GLU A 148 13.57 -17.88 -20.55
N LYS A 149 13.05 -16.64 -20.64
CA LYS A 149 13.68 -15.47 -20.05
C LYS A 149 12.65 -14.62 -19.32
N LYS A 150 13.10 -14.03 -18.22
CA LYS A 150 12.35 -13.05 -17.43
C LYS A 150 13.03 -11.69 -17.58
N ILE A 151 12.31 -10.72 -18.13
CA ILE A 151 12.82 -9.36 -18.36
C ILE A 151 11.91 -8.37 -17.65
N THR A 152 12.52 -7.51 -16.83
CA THR A 152 11.86 -6.35 -16.24
C THR A 152 12.25 -5.11 -17.04
N VAL A 153 11.25 -4.43 -17.58
CA VAL A 153 11.39 -3.15 -18.28
C VAL A 153 10.91 -2.06 -17.35
N SER A 154 11.72 -1.03 -17.16
CA SER A 154 11.38 0.12 -16.32
C SER A 154 11.83 1.43 -16.96
N GLY A 155 11.15 2.50 -16.58
CA GLY A 155 11.43 3.83 -17.07
C GLY A 155 10.73 4.90 -16.26
N GLU A 156 10.96 6.15 -16.63
CA GLU A 156 10.30 7.31 -16.02
C GLU A 156 8.89 7.49 -16.60
N ALA A 157 7.87 7.61 -15.73
CA ALA A 157 6.52 7.98 -16.11
C ALA A 157 6.43 9.49 -16.32
N LEU A 158 6.51 9.93 -17.58
CA LEU A 158 6.48 11.35 -17.95
C LEU A 158 5.07 11.90 -18.16
N SER A 159 4.09 11.03 -18.33
CA SER A 159 2.70 11.46 -18.49
C SER A 159 1.71 10.43 -17.97
N PHE A 160 0.57 10.94 -17.54
CA PHE A 160 -0.54 10.18 -16.98
C PHE A 160 -1.82 10.52 -17.74
N LEU A 161 -2.75 9.59 -17.75
CA LEU A 161 -4.11 9.81 -18.23
C LEU A 161 -5.02 9.87 -17.01
N SER A 162 -5.64 11.03 -16.77
CA SER A 162 -6.72 11.17 -15.80
C SER A 162 -8.06 10.95 -16.48
N THR A 163 -8.85 10.03 -15.95
CA THR A 163 -10.24 9.81 -16.37
C THR A 163 -11.23 10.63 -15.54
N GLY A 164 -10.75 11.37 -14.53
CA GLY A 164 -11.57 11.99 -13.49
C GLY A 164 -11.99 11.03 -12.36
N ILE A 165 -11.78 9.72 -12.54
CA ILE A 165 -12.02 8.68 -11.52
C ILE A 165 -10.70 8.05 -11.08
N ASP A 166 -9.86 7.72 -12.05
CA ASP A 166 -8.54 7.12 -11.85
C ASP A 166 -7.46 7.84 -12.68
N THR A 167 -6.21 7.60 -12.30
CA THR A 167 -5.03 7.96 -13.08
C THR A 167 -4.32 6.70 -13.53
N ARG A 168 -3.83 6.71 -14.77
CA ARG A 168 -3.09 5.61 -15.39
C ARG A 168 -1.82 6.14 -16.01
N VAL A 169 -0.76 5.34 -16.00
CA VAL A 169 0.48 5.72 -16.70
C VAL A 169 0.18 5.81 -18.20
N TYR A 170 0.50 6.93 -18.84
CA TYR A 170 0.24 7.12 -20.27
C TYR A 170 1.48 6.85 -21.12
N PHE A 171 2.66 7.24 -20.63
CA PHE A 171 3.92 7.05 -21.31
C PHE A 171 5.04 6.77 -20.33
N ILE A 172 5.84 5.75 -20.66
CA ILE A 172 7.05 5.36 -19.94
C ILE A 172 8.24 5.67 -20.86
N LYS A 173 9.15 6.52 -20.40
CA LYS A 173 10.45 6.72 -21.05
C LYS A 173 11.43 5.71 -20.49
N ASN A 174 11.72 4.66 -21.25
CA ASN A 174 12.74 3.70 -20.85
C ASN A 174 14.12 4.35 -20.77
N PHE A 175 14.94 3.82 -19.86
CA PHE A 175 16.36 4.13 -19.73
C PHE A 175 17.22 3.33 -20.72
#